data_AF-A0A9P5G1Q1-F1
#
_entry.id   AF-A0A9P5G1Q1-F1
#
_cell.length_a   1.000
_cell.length_b   1.000
_cell.length_c   1.000
_cell.angle_alpha   90.00
_cell.angle_beta   90.00
_cell.angle_gamma   90.00
#
_symmetry.space_group_name_H-M   'P 1'
#
loop_
_entity.id
_entity.type
_entity.pdbx_description
1 polymer ?
#
loop_
_entity_poly.entity_id
_entity_poly.type
_entity_poly.pdbx_seq_one_letter_code
_entity_poly.pdbx_strand_id
1 'polypeptide(L)'
;MSSEVALDNPVATGTADAPAADAPAADASASTTKKLSKKEKKALEFKTKKKNPEAAAAIEEKKQLKRKREAEEAEQKATADKAAAANKKQKKKQNKFILFVGNLPYQYDTSRLETHFKACMPFTVRKRENSGFAFLEFTTTDGADDTKGPDASKRLKTALRLHHSMFMNRRINVELTAGGGGNSANRRGKIQDKREKVATETQDRLREEAIAREKKEKAAKRHEQKERKRERSDGTLTTGVHPSRMKRIQ
;
A
#
# COMPACT_ATOMS: atom_id res chain seq x y z
N MET A 1 -59.25 10.89 41.20
CA MET A 1 -57.80 10.75 40.97
C MET A 1 -57.63 10.12 39.58
N SER A 2 -57.88 10.87 38.50
CA SER A 2 -56.97 11.87 37.90
C SER A 2 -55.80 11.20 37.17
N SER A 3 -55.46 11.52 35.92
CA SER A 3 -56.07 12.46 34.97
C SER A 3 -55.50 12.27 33.56
N GLU A 4 -56.33 12.54 32.55
CA GLU A 4 -56.03 12.63 31.12
C GLU A 4 -55.32 13.96 30.75
N VAL A 5 -54.28 13.95 29.90
CA VAL A 5 -53.86 15.09 29.05
C VAL A 5 -53.12 14.58 27.80
N ALA A 6 -53.13 15.37 26.71
CA ALA A 6 -52.72 15.01 25.35
C ALA A 6 -51.37 15.60 24.86
N LEU A 7 -51.02 15.22 23.62
CA LEU A 7 -50.27 15.93 22.56
C LEU A 7 -49.58 17.28 22.88
N ASP A 8 -48.31 17.43 22.47
CA ASP A 8 -47.95 18.33 21.36
C ASP A 8 -46.56 17.99 20.74
N ASN A 9 -46.30 18.52 19.55
CA ASN A 9 -45.11 18.38 18.72
C ASN A 9 -44.26 19.68 18.78
N PRO A 10 -43.00 19.69 18.32
CA PRO A 10 -42.75 20.63 17.20
C PRO A 10 -41.75 20.15 16.15
N VAL A 11 -42.05 20.52 14.90
CA VAL A 11 -41.17 20.47 13.73
C VAL A 11 -40.19 21.66 13.74
N ALA A 12 -38.96 21.43 13.30
CA ALA A 12 -38.07 22.48 12.80
C ALA A 12 -37.41 22.01 11.48
N THR A 13 -37.51 22.84 10.44
CA THR A 13 -37.26 22.48 9.04
C THR A 13 -35.80 22.70 8.60
N GLY A 14 -35.34 21.87 7.65
CA GLY A 14 -34.09 22.12 6.92
C GLY A 14 -34.30 22.93 5.63
N THR A 15 -33.22 23.60 5.20
CA THR A 15 -33.10 24.35 3.94
C THR A 15 -31.69 24.00 3.41
N ALA A 16 -31.56 23.07 2.47
CA ALA A 16 -31.76 23.19 1.02
C ALA A 16 -30.59 23.93 0.31
N ASP A 17 -30.07 23.29 -0.74
CA ASP A 17 -28.77 23.52 -1.36
C ASP A 17 -28.90 23.97 -2.83
N ALA A 18 -27.95 24.80 -3.28
CA ALA A 18 -27.68 25.16 -4.69
C ALA A 18 -28.82 25.90 -5.46
N PRO A 19 -28.62 26.37 -6.73
CA PRO A 19 -27.39 26.38 -7.54
C PRO A 19 -27.12 27.74 -8.24
N ALA A 20 -26.24 27.67 -9.26
CA ALA A 20 -26.11 28.54 -10.43
C ALA A 20 -25.03 29.64 -10.42
N ALA A 21 -24.30 29.69 -11.54
CA ALA A 21 -23.35 30.72 -11.91
C ALA A 21 -23.80 31.35 -13.23
N ASP A 22 -23.58 32.65 -13.40
CA ASP A 22 -23.14 33.21 -14.69
C ASP A 22 -22.38 34.54 -14.47
N ALA A 23 -21.60 34.95 -15.47
CA ALA A 23 -20.93 36.26 -15.56
C ALA A 23 -21.90 37.30 -16.22
N PRO A 24 -21.55 38.55 -16.66
CA PRO A 24 -20.22 39.13 -16.97
C PRO A 24 -19.97 40.62 -16.58
N ALA A 25 -18.73 41.09 -16.85
CA ALA A 25 -18.29 42.50 -17.07
C ALA A 25 -18.46 43.55 -15.92
N ALA A 26 -17.68 44.64 -15.78
CA ALA A 26 -16.36 45.12 -16.23
C ALA A 26 -16.09 46.50 -15.55
N ASP A 27 -14.90 47.09 -15.36
CA ASP A 27 -13.48 46.67 -15.29
C ASP A 27 -12.66 47.83 -14.63
N ALA A 28 -11.33 47.74 -14.54
CA ALA A 28 -10.33 48.68 -14.00
C ALA A 28 -10.23 48.77 -12.45
N SER A 29 -9.06 48.87 -11.81
CA SER A 29 -7.67 49.00 -12.31
C SER A 29 -6.66 48.23 -11.44
N ALA A 30 -5.47 47.95 -11.98
CA ALA A 30 -4.49 47.05 -11.37
C ALA A 30 -3.58 47.69 -10.31
N SER A 31 -3.22 46.94 -9.26
CA SER A 31 -1.95 47.16 -8.55
C SER A 31 -1.24 45.83 -8.23
N THR A 32 -0.06 45.65 -8.81
CA THR A 32 0.68 44.38 -8.76
C THR A 32 1.60 44.34 -7.53
N THR A 33 1.41 43.37 -6.63
CA THR A 33 2.27 43.22 -5.43
C THR A 33 3.66 42.69 -5.77
N LYS A 34 4.59 43.59 -6.16
CA LYS A 34 6.00 43.25 -6.38
C LYS A 34 6.66 42.78 -5.08
N LYS A 35 7.28 41.59 -5.10
CA LYS A 35 8.15 41.11 -4.01
C LYS A 35 9.43 41.94 -3.95
N LEU A 36 9.49 42.90 -3.03
CA LEU A 36 10.64 43.77 -2.80
C LEU A 36 11.93 42.99 -2.54
N SER A 37 13.01 43.41 -3.19
CA SER A 37 14.35 42.83 -3.14
C SER A 37 15.04 43.05 -1.78
N LYS A 38 16.13 42.31 -1.57
CA LYS A 38 16.92 42.37 -0.33
C LYS A 38 17.58 43.74 -0.09
N LYS A 39 17.79 44.55 -1.16
CA LYS A 39 18.29 45.93 -1.06
C LYS A 39 17.19 46.92 -0.62
N GLU A 40 15.98 46.81 -1.17
CA GLU A 40 14.86 47.70 -0.85
C GLU A 40 14.40 47.53 0.61
N LYS A 41 14.37 46.29 1.13
CA LYS A 41 14.11 46.02 2.55
C LYS A 41 15.14 46.67 3.48
N LYS A 42 16.42 46.66 3.09
CA LYS A 42 17.52 47.29 3.85
C LYS A 42 17.45 48.82 3.81
N ALA A 43 16.96 49.40 2.71
CA ALA A 43 16.70 50.84 2.60
C ALA A 43 15.54 51.28 3.50
N LEU A 44 14.47 50.47 3.61
CA LEU A 44 13.36 50.68 4.56
C LEU A 44 13.82 50.58 6.02
N GLU A 45 14.64 49.59 6.38
CA GLU A 45 15.27 49.49 7.72
C GLU A 45 16.10 50.75 8.03
N PHE A 46 16.86 51.30 7.07
CA PHE A 46 17.66 52.51 7.30
C PHE A 46 16.79 53.78 7.44
N LYS A 47 15.70 53.87 6.66
CA LYS A 47 14.78 55.03 6.67
C LYS A 47 13.89 55.07 7.93
N THR A 48 13.58 53.91 8.52
CA THR A 48 12.90 53.80 9.82
C THR A 48 13.84 54.09 10.98
N LYS A 49 15.09 53.57 10.95
CA LYS A 49 16.11 53.82 11.99
C LYS A 49 16.51 55.30 12.12
N LYS A 50 16.30 56.12 11.07
CA LYS A 50 16.50 57.60 11.09
C LYS A 50 15.27 58.40 11.56
N LYS A 51 14.10 57.78 11.75
CA LYS A 51 12.86 58.49 12.14
C LYS A 51 12.33 58.19 13.54
N ASN A 52 12.66 57.05 14.15
CA ASN A 52 12.35 56.77 15.56
C ASN A 52 13.40 55.80 16.17
N PRO A 53 14.18 56.21 17.19
CA PRO A 53 15.21 55.37 17.78
C PRO A 53 14.66 54.22 18.64
N GLU A 54 13.52 54.43 19.31
CA GLU A 54 12.88 53.44 20.20
C GLU A 54 12.42 52.17 19.43
N ALA A 55 11.82 52.36 18.25
CA ALA A 55 11.38 51.25 17.40
C ALA A 55 12.55 50.39 16.86
N ALA A 56 13.77 50.93 16.81
CA ALA A 56 14.94 50.18 16.36
C ALA A 56 15.39 49.15 17.40
N ALA A 57 15.31 49.47 18.69
CA ALA A 57 15.69 48.56 19.78
C ALA A 57 14.78 47.32 19.82
N ALA A 58 13.46 47.51 19.74
CA ALA A 58 12.48 46.41 19.77
C ALA A 58 12.61 45.44 18.56
N ILE A 59 13.06 45.93 17.40
CA ILE A 59 13.34 45.10 16.22
C ILE A 59 14.64 44.30 16.40
N GLU A 60 15.66 44.92 17.00
CA GLU A 60 16.96 44.29 17.26
C GLU A 60 16.82 43.15 18.31
N GLU A 61 16.07 43.39 19.39
CA GLU A 61 15.77 42.40 20.43
C GLU A 61 15.00 41.18 19.88
N LYS A 62 13.89 41.39 19.14
CA LYS A 62 13.14 40.31 18.48
C LYS A 62 14.00 39.49 17.53
N LYS A 63 14.97 40.12 16.85
CA LYS A 63 15.90 39.46 15.92
C LYS A 63 16.95 38.63 16.66
N GLN A 64 17.41 39.08 17.83
CA GLN A 64 18.30 38.29 18.70
C GLN A 64 17.56 37.10 19.33
N LEU A 65 16.34 37.28 19.83
CA LEU A 65 15.54 36.19 20.41
C LEU A 65 15.23 35.09 19.39
N LYS A 66 14.89 35.47 18.14
CA LYS A 66 14.64 34.50 17.05
C LYS A 66 15.90 33.72 16.68
N ARG A 67 17.07 34.39 16.63
CA ARG A 67 18.37 33.73 16.40
C ARG A 67 18.77 32.76 17.52
N LYS A 68 18.51 33.11 18.79
CA LYS A 68 18.76 32.20 19.93
C LYS A 68 17.88 30.94 19.83
N ARG A 69 16.59 31.08 19.55
CA ARG A 69 15.69 29.93 19.34
C ARG A 69 16.06 29.08 18.12
N GLU A 70 16.45 29.69 17.00
CA GLU A 70 16.91 28.96 15.80
C GLU A 70 18.23 28.22 16.05
N ALA A 71 19.14 28.75 16.89
CA ALA A 71 20.36 28.07 17.29
C ALA A 71 20.08 26.89 18.25
N GLU A 72 19.21 27.08 19.25
CA GLU A 72 18.83 26.05 20.22
C GLU A 72 18.08 24.88 19.55
N GLU A 73 17.17 25.17 18.61
CA GLU A 73 16.49 24.12 17.82
C GLU A 73 17.46 23.37 16.89
N ALA A 74 18.47 24.07 16.33
CA ALA A 74 19.53 23.45 15.54
C ALA A 74 20.45 22.55 16.38
N GLU A 75 20.76 22.94 17.62
CA GLU A 75 21.58 22.16 18.55
C GLU A 75 20.84 20.93 19.09
N GLN A 76 19.54 21.06 19.39
CA GLN A 76 18.67 19.93 19.72
C GLN A 76 18.51 18.94 18.55
N LYS A 77 18.42 19.43 17.31
CA LYS A 77 18.46 18.55 16.12
C LYS A 77 19.81 17.90 15.91
N ALA A 78 20.92 18.63 16.08
CA ALA A 78 22.27 18.08 15.93
C ALA A 78 22.61 17.03 17.00
N THR A 79 22.10 17.16 18.22
CA THR A 79 22.25 16.16 19.29
C THR A 79 21.37 14.93 19.04
N ALA A 80 20.13 15.10 18.57
CA ALA A 80 19.26 14.00 18.16
C ALA A 80 19.85 13.19 16.97
N ASP A 81 20.39 13.85 15.94
CA ASP A 81 21.04 13.17 14.82
C ASP A 81 22.35 12.46 15.24
N LYS A 82 23.13 13.05 16.17
CA LYS A 82 24.31 12.37 16.73
C LYS A 82 23.94 11.13 17.56
N ALA A 83 22.85 11.17 18.34
CA ALA A 83 22.34 10.00 19.05
C ALA A 83 21.87 8.89 18.10
N ALA A 84 21.17 9.25 17.01
CA ALA A 84 20.76 8.33 15.96
C ALA A 84 21.95 7.75 15.15
N ALA A 85 23.00 8.54 14.93
CA ALA A 85 24.23 8.12 14.24
C ALA A 85 25.11 7.20 15.09
N ALA A 86 25.22 7.46 16.39
CA ALA A 86 25.97 6.61 17.32
C ALA A 86 25.38 5.19 17.40
N ASN A 87 24.06 5.07 17.51
CA ASN A 87 23.35 3.78 17.52
C ASN A 87 23.49 3.00 16.19
N LYS A 88 23.79 3.70 15.08
CA LYS A 88 24.00 3.11 13.74
C LYS A 88 25.38 2.47 13.56
N LYS A 89 26.42 2.89 14.30
CA LYS A 89 27.80 2.43 14.09
C LYS A 89 28.19 1.13 14.80
N GLN A 90 27.48 0.71 15.84
CA GLN A 90 27.85 -0.48 16.64
C GLN A 90 27.04 -1.76 16.33
N LYS A 91 25.90 -1.68 15.65
CA LYS A 91 25.24 -2.89 15.13
C LYS A 91 25.95 -3.39 13.87
N LYS A 92 26.79 -4.44 14.02
CA LYS A 92 27.01 -5.43 12.95
C LYS A 92 25.65 -5.75 12.33
N LYS A 93 25.59 -5.90 11.00
CA LYS A 93 24.34 -5.97 10.20
C LYS A 93 23.53 -7.25 10.50
N GLN A 94 22.91 -7.33 11.67
CA GLN A 94 21.93 -8.36 12.02
C GLN A 94 20.78 -8.29 11.04
N ASN A 95 20.59 -9.36 10.26
CA ASN A 95 19.49 -9.43 9.31
C ASN A 95 18.18 -9.57 10.09
N LYS A 96 17.36 -8.51 10.04
CA LYS A 96 16.02 -8.50 10.62
C LYS A 96 15.01 -8.94 9.58
N PHE A 97 14.43 -10.12 9.77
CA PHE A 97 13.25 -10.54 9.04
C PHE A 97 12.00 -9.98 9.74
N ILE A 98 11.12 -9.35 8.98
CA ILE A 98 9.87 -8.80 9.49
C ILE A 98 8.73 -9.39 8.67
N LEU A 99 7.81 -10.07 9.36
CA LEU A 99 6.53 -10.49 8.79
C LEU A 99 5.46 -9.45 9.08
N PHE A 100 4.57 -9.26 8.12
CA PHE A 100 3.30 -8.58 8.27
C PHE A 100 2.23 -9.62 8.58
N VAL A 101 1.47 -9.40 9.65
CA VAL A 101 0.26 -10.17 9.97
C VAL A 101 -0.93 -9.25 9.74
N GLY A 102 -1.79 -9.59 8.78
CA GLY A 102 -2.95 -8.79 8.38
C GLY A 102 -4.27 -9.52 8.53
N ASN A 103 -5.37 -8.82 8.23
CA ASN A 103 -6.75 -9.29 8.39
C ASN A 103 -7.12 -9.69 9.84
N LEU A 104 -6.41 -9.13 10.83
CA LEU A 104 -6.73 -9.30 12.24
C LEU A 104 -8.05 -8.57 12.61
N PRO A 105 -8.78 -9.03 13.65
CA PRO A 105 -9.78 -8.22 14.34
C PRO A 105 -9.21 -6.84 14.72
N TYR A 106 -10.08 -5.83 14.85
CA TYR A 106 -9.66 -4.55 15.45
C TYR A 106 -9.45 -4.69 16.96
N GLN A 107 -10.36 -5.41 17.64
CA GLN A 107 -10.23 -5.77 19.04
C GLN A 107 -9.57 -7.15 19.19
N TYR A 108 -8.31 -7.17 19.61
CA TYR A 108 -7.59 -8.39 20.00
C TYR A 108 -6.45 -8.09 20.98
N ASP A 109 -6.13 -9.09 21.79
CA ASP A 109 -5.06 -9.04 22.80
C ASP A 109 -3.72 -9.51 22.22
N THR A 110 -2.64 -8.84 22.62
CA THR A 110 -1.27 -9.22 22.23
C THR A 110 -0.93 -10.64 22.70
N SER A 111 -1.30 -11.00 23.93
CA SER A 111 -1.05 -12.34 24.49
C SER A 111 -1.73 -13.47 23.69
N ARG A 112 -2.90 -13.19 23.10
CA ARG A 112 -3.58 -14.16 22.21
C ARG A 112 -2.85 -14.30 20.88
N LEU A 113 -2.35 -13.19 20.33
CA LEU A 113 -1.51 -13.21 19.13
C LEU A 113 -0.18 -13.95 19.37
N GLU A 114 0.48 -13.71 20.51
CA GLU A 114 1.68 -14.42 20.95
C GLU A 114 1.43 -15.92 21.12
N THR A 115 0.28 -16.30 21.69
CA THR A 115 -0.14 -17.71 21.82
C THR A 115 -0.29 -18.37 20.44
N HIS A 116 -0.96 -17.69 19.50
CA HIS A 116 -1.14 -18.16 18.12
C HIS A 116 0.20 -18.38 17.40
N PHE A 117 1.18 -17.51 17.65
CA PHE A 117 2.51 -17.58 17.06
C PHE A 117 3.56 -18.26 17.97
N LYS A 118 3.16 -18.92 19.06
CA LYS A 118 4.09 -19.54 20.03
C LYS A 118 5.06 -20.54 19.38
N ALA A 119 4.57 -21.34 18.43
CA ALA A 119 5.38 -22.34 17.71
C ALA A 119 6.49 -21.74 16.82
N CYS A 120 6.42 -20.45 16.47
CA CYS A 120 7.50 -19.77 15.74
C CYS A 120 8.36 -18.84 16.61
N MET A 121 8.01 -18.59 17.88
CA MET A 121 8.79 -17.77 18.83
C MET A 121 9.33 -16.45 18.20
N PRO A 122 8.44 -15.49 17.86
CA PRO A 122 8.85 -14.18 17.37
C PRO A 122 9.69 -13.45 18.43
N PHE A 123 10.67 -12.66 18.00
CA PHE A 123 11.56 -11.92 18.91
C PHE A 123 10.88 -10.65 19.44
N THR A 124 10.00 -10.03 18.65
CA THR A 124 9.20 -8.88 19.07
C THR A 124 7.88 -8.86 18.30
N VAL A 125 6.77 -8.75 19.01
CA VAL A 125 5.43 -8.55 18.43
C VAL A 125 5.07 -7.07 18.51
N ARG A 126 4.85 -6.44 17.36
CA ARG A 126 4.50 -5.02 17.24
C ARG A 126 3.06 -4.88 16.75
N LYS A 127 2.12 -4.90 17.68
CA LYS A 127 0.72 -4.47 17.45
C LYS A 127 0.71 -2.97 17.11
N ARG A 128 -0.19 -2.55 16.23
CA ARG A 128 -0.63 -1.16 16.12
C ARG A 128 -2.09 -1.08 16.59
N GLU A 129 -2.38 -0.14 17.46
CA GLU A 129 -3.73 0.02 18.01
C GLU A 129 -4.73 0.48 16.93
N ASN A 130 -6.00 0.09 17.08
CA ASN A 130 -7.07 0.36 16.13
C ASN A 130 -6.80 -0.08 14.68
N SER A 131 -5.89 -1.05 14.47
CA SER A 131 -5.52 -1.52 13.14
C SER A 131 -5.56 -3.04 13.06
N GLY A 132 -6.16 -3.57 11.99
CA GLY A 132 -6.26 -5.02 11.74
C GLY A 132 -4.94 -5.65 11.28
N PHE A 133 -3.80 -5.18 11.77
CA PHE A 133 -2.47 -5.72 11.45
C PHE A 133 -1.43 -5.56 12.57
N ALA A 134 -0.44 -6.45 12.54
CA ALA A 134 0.75 -6.43 13.40
C ALA A 134 2.02 -6.73 12.59
N PHE A 135 3.18 -6.47 13.18
CA PHE A 135 4.47 -6.94 12.67
C PHE A 135 5.12 -7.92 13.63
N LEU A 136 5.68 -9.01 13.10
CA LEU A 136 6.52 -9.94 13.86
C LEU A 136 7.98 -9.75 13.42
N GLU A 137 8.85 -9.37 14.35
CA GLU A 137 10.30 -9.27 14.09
C GLU A 137 11.00 -10.57 14.50
N PHE A 138 11.84 -11.08 13.60
CA PHE A 138 12.77 -12.19 13.83
C PHE A 138 14.19 -11.69 13.53
N THR A 139 15.10 -11.87 14.47
CA THR A 139 16.51 -11.52 14.33
C THR A 139 17.33 -12.78 14.05
N THR A 140 18.23 -12.73 13.05
CA THR A 140 19.41 -13.61 13.08
C THR A 140 20.45 -12.97 13.98
N THR A 141 20.68 -13.57 15.13
CA THR A 141 21.91 -13.37 15.90
C THR A 141 22.90 -14.40 15.39
N ASP A 142 23.87 -13.96 14.59
CA ASP A 142 24.86 -14.82 13.91
C ASP A 142 25.94 -15.38 14.87
N GLY A 143 25.56 -15.73 16.10
CA GLY A 143 26.48 -16.20 17.14
C GLY A 143 25.80 -16.77 18.39
N ALA A 144 25.98 -18.08 18.58
CA ALA A 144 26.35 -18.72 19.85
C ALA A 144 25.58 -18.33 21.13
N ASP A 145 24.26 -18.20 21.06
CA ASP A 145 23.39 -18.18 22.24
C ASP A 145 22.26 -19.20 22.04
N ASP A 146 22.55 -20.47 22.36
CA ASP A 146 21.64 -21.62 22.19
C ASP A 146 20.35 -21.49 23.02
N THR A 147 20.29 -20.53 23.95
CA THR A 147 19.10 -20.29 24.80
C THR A 147 17.87 -19.78 24.03
N LYS A 148 18.02 -19.33 22.77
CA LYS A 148 16.92 -18.72 21.97
C LYS A 148 16.33 -19.61 20.88
N GLY A 149 16.67 -20.90 20.89
CA GLY A 149 15.98 -21.93 20.09
C GLY A 149 16.32 -21.92 18.60
N PRO A 150 15.50 -22.57 17.74
CA PRO A 150 15.88 -22.87 16.37
C PRO A 150 16.11 -21.63 15.51
N ASP A 151 17.02 -21.77 14.54
CA ASP A 151 17.35 -20.80 13.49
C ASP A 151 16.15 -19.94 13.07
N ALA A 152 16.37 -18.62 13.03
CA ALA A 152 15.36 -17.63 12.64
C ALA A 152 14.72 -17.96 11.29
N SER A 153 15.46 -18.56 10.35
CA SER A 153 14.94 -18.99 9.05
C SER A 153 13.93 -20.13 9.16
N LYS A 154 14.12 -21.08 10.10
CA LYS A 154 13.16 -22.15 10.40
C LYS A 154 11.92 -21.58 11.09
N ARG A 155 12.11 -20.68 12.07
CA ARG A 155 11.01 -19.96 12.75
C ARG A 155 10.15 -19.16 11.76
N LEU A 156 10.78 -18.41 10.87
CA LEU A 156 10.15 -17.64 9.79
C LEU A 156 9.30 -18.53 8.86
N LYS A 157 9.84 -19.67 8.41
CA LYS A 157 9.11 -20.66 7.60
C LYS A 157 7.90 -21.24 8.35
N THR A 158 8.02 -21.49 9.66
CA THR A 158 6.90 -21.93 10.50
C THR A 158 5.81 -20.85 10.61
N ALA A 159 6.18 -19.59 10.80
CA ALA A 159 5.21 -18.49 10.82
C ALA A 159 4.46 -18.33 9.48
N LEU A 160 5.16 -18.46 8.35
CA LEU A 160 4.55 -18.38 7.01
C LEU A 160 3.56 -19.53 6.74
N ARG A 161 3.74 -20.71 7.35
CA ARG A 161 2.75 -21.80 7.30
C ARG A 161 1.43 -21.49 8.03
N LEU A 162 1.38 -20.44 8.85
CA LEU A 162 0.16 -19.96 9.52
C LEU A 162 -0.62 -18.94 8.66
N HIS A 163 -0.21 -18.69 7.42
CA HIS A 163 -1.01 -17.93 6.46
C HIS A 163 -2.38 -18.63 6.24
N HIS A 164 -3.47 -17.86 6.26
CA HIS A 164 -4.87 -18.31 6.28
C HIS A 164 -5.30 -19.16 7.48
N SER A 165 -4.50 -19.26 8.55
CA SER A 165 -4.96 -19.86 9.81
C SER A 165 -6.12 -19.07 10.45
N MET A 166 -6.95 -19.76 11.22
CA MET A 166 -8.09 -19.15 11.92
C MET A 166 -7.64 -18.51 13.23
N PHE A 167 -7.86 -17.20 13.37
CA PHE A 167 -7.62 -16.43 14.59
C PHE A 167 -8.87 -15.59 14.88
N MET A 168 -9.51 -15.82 16.05
CA MET A 168 -10.75 -15.13 16.45
C MET A 168 -11.79 -15.09 15.32
N ASN A 169 -12.10 -16.27 14.76
CA ASN A 169 -13.07 -16.49 13.68
C ASN A 169 -12.74 -15.79 12.34
N ARG A 170 -11.53 -15.22 12.17
CA ARG A 170 -11.04 -14.64 10.91
C ARG A 170 -9.84 -15.42 10.37
N ARG A 171 -9.74 -15.56 9.05
CA ARG A 171 -8.54 -16.09 8.36
C ARG A 171 -7.49 -14.99 8.27
N ILE A 172 -6.36 -15.13 8.93
CA ILE A 172 -5.30 -14.10 8.95
C ILE A 172 -4.34 -14.24 7.77
N ASN A 173 -3.79 -13.12 7.31
CA ASN A 173 -2.71 -13.11 6.32
C ASN A 173 -1.37 -13.05 7.06
N VAL A 174 -0.41 -13.90 6.67
CA VAL A 174 0.97 -13.83 7.18
C VAL A 174 1.92 -13.74 6.00
N GLU A 175 2.64 -12.63 5.86
CA GLU A 175 3.38 -12.28 4.64
C GLU A 175 4.76 -11.68 4.94
N LEU A 176 5.74 -11.93 4.06
CA LEU A 176 7.07 -11.32 4.14
C LEU A 176 7.05 -9.85 3.73
N THR A 177 7.46 -8.94 4.62
CA THR A 177 7.60 -7.54 4.23
C THR A 177 8.78 -7.35 3.26
N ALA A 178 8.71 -6.35 2.39
CA ALA A 178 9.85 -5.95 1.53
C ALA A 178 11.03 -5.33 2.32
N GLY A 179 10.85 -5.06 3.62
CA GLY A 179 11.76 -4.24 4.43
C GLY A 179 11.77 -2.76 3.99
N GLY A 180 12.79 -2.02 4.40
CA GLY A 180 13.04 -0.63 3.95
C GLY A 180 12.19 0.47 4.63
N GLY A 181 11.07 0.14 5.27
CA GLY A 181 10.27 1.03 6.11
C GLY A 181 9.43 2.09 5.37
N GLY A 182 8.21 2.33 5.85
CA GLY A 182 7.35 3.44 5.44
C GLY A 182 7.17 3.58 3.91
N ASN A 183 7.24 4.82 3.43
CA ASN A 183 7.20 5.16 2.00
C ASN A 183 8.60 5.43 1.41
N SER A 184 9.66 4.82 1.99
CA SER A 184 11.04 5.03 1.53
C SER A 184 11.26 4.57 0.08
N ALA A 185 12.19 5.21 -0.63
CA ALA A 185 12.58 4.82 -1.99
C ALA A 185 12.96 3.33 -2.06
N ASN A 186 13.74 2.84 -1.08
CA ASN A 186 14.15 1.43 -1.00
C ASN A 186 12.98 0.45 -0.84
N ARG A 187 11.90 0.83 -0.16
CA ARG A 187 10.68 0.00 -0.09
C ARG A 187 9.87 0.11 -1.38
N ARG A 188 9.78 1.31 -1.98
CA ARG A 188 9.04 1.55 -3.23
C ARG A 188 9.65 0.80 -4.41
N GLY A 189 10.97 0.86 -4.61
CA GLY A 189 11.69 0.09 -5.64
C GLY A 189 11.40 -1.41 -5.52
N LYS A 190 11.70 -2.01 -4.36
CA LYS A 190 11.40 -3.44 -4.11
C LYS A 190 9.94 -3.86 -4.31
N ILE A 191 8.99 -2.94 -4.19
CA ILE A 191 7.56 -3.20 -4.48
C ILE A 191 7.30 -3.10 -5.99
N GLN A 192 7.94 -2.16 -6.68
CA GLN A 192 7.88 -2.00 -8.12
C GLN A 192 8.51 -3.22 -8.83
N ASP A 193 9.74 -3.61 -8.49
CA ASP A 193 10.44 -4.77 -9.07
C ASP A 193 9.60 -6.05 -8.94
N LYS A 194 8.95 -6.24 -7.79
CA LYS A 194 8.05 -7.38 -7.53
C LYS A 194 6.75 -7.30 -8.31
N ARG A 195 6.18 -6.11 -8.48
CA ARG A 195 4.96 -5.91 -9.29
C ARG A 195 5.22 -6.16 -10.76
N GLU A 196 6.36 -5.71 -11.26
CA GLU A 196 6.82 -5.97 -12.63
C GLU A 196 6.99 -7.47 -12.86
N LYS A 197 7.72 -8.16 -11.97
CA LYS A 197 7.86 -9.63 -12.04
C LYS A 197 6.51 -10.38 -12.01
N VAL A 198 5.59 -10.00 -11.13
CA VAL A 198 4.25 -10.62 -11.07
C VAL A 198 3.43 -10.30 -12.34
N ALA A 199 3.59 -9.11 -12.92
CA ALA A 199 2.93 -8.75 -14.17
C ALA A 199 3.47 -9.58 -15.35
N THR A 200 4.79 -9.79 -15.46
CA THR A 200 5.38 -10.66 -16.49
C THR A 200 4.93 -12.11 -16.32
N GLU A 201 5.00 -12.67 -15.11
CA GLU A 201 4.54 -14.05 -14.83
C GLU A 201 3.05 -14.22 -15.16
N THR A 202 2.21 -13.21 -14.87
CA THR A 202 0.78 -13.24 -15.22
C THR A 202 0.56 -13.15 -16.73
N GLN A 203 1.32 -12.30 -17.43
CA GLN A 203 1.23 -12.14 -18.88
C GLN A 203 1.66 -13.43 -19.62
N ASP A 204 2.72 -14.08 -19.15
CA ASP A 204 3.20 -15.34 -19.72
C ASP A 204 2.21 -16.48 -19.48
N ARG A 205 1.64 -16.60 -18.27
CA ARG A 205 0.58 -17.59 -18.02
C ARG A 205 -0.64 -17.37 -18.93
N LEU A 206 -1.07 -16.11 -19.13
CA LEU A 206 -2.18 -15.80 -20.04
C LEU A 206 -1.86 -16.10 -21.51
N ARG A 207 -0.61 -15.90 -21.95
CA ARG A 207 -0.14 -16.31 -23.29
C ARG A 207 -0.18 -17.83 -23.44
N GLU A 208 0.33 -18.57 -22.45
CA GLU A 208 0.31 -20.04 -22.45
C GLU A 208 -1.12 -20.60 -22.45
N GLU A 209 -2.01 -20.04 -21.62
CA GLU A 209 -3.44 -20.39 -21.58
C GLU A 209 -4.12 -20.12 -22.94
N ALA A 210 -3.82 -18.99 -23.59
CA ALA A 210 -4.34 -18.66 -24.92
C ALA A 210 -3.83 -19.64 -26.00
N ILE A 211 -2.53 -19.92 -26.04
CA ILE A 211 -1.92 -20.89 -26.97
C ILE A 211 -2.50 -22.30 -26.73
N ALA A 212 -2.69 -22.70 -25.47
CA ALA A 212 -3.30 -23.98 -25.13
C ALA A 212 -4.77 -24.05 -25.57
N ARG A 213 -5.54 -22.97 -25.43
CA ARG A 213 -6.92 -22.87 -25.91
C ARG A 213 -7.00 -22.96 -27.43
N GLU A 214 -6.15 -22.23 -28.15
CA GLU A 214 -6.07 -22.26 -29.61
C GLU A 214 -5.68 -23.66 -30.13
N LYS A 215 -4.70 -24.32 -29.49
CA LYS A 215 -4.32 -25.71 -29.83
C LYS A 215 -5.48 -26.69 -29.60
N LYS A 216 -6.23 -26.56 -28.50
CA LYS A 216 -7.42 -27.37 -28.23
C LYS A 216 -8.53 -27.13 -29.27
N GLU A 217 -8.78 -25.89 -29.63
CA GLU A 217 -9.78 -25.53 -30.65
C GLU A 217 -9.40 -26.07 -32.05
N LYS A 218 -8.13 -25.93 -32.45
CA LYS A 218 -7.59 -26.51 -33.69
C LYS A 218 -7.68 -28.04 -33.69
N ALA A 219 -7.40 -28.69 -32.55
CA ALA A 219 -7.54 -30.14 -32.41
C ALA A 219 -9.01 -30.59 -32.51
N ALA A 220 -9.94 -29.88 -31.87
CA ALA A 220 -11.38 -30.16 -31.94
C ALA A 220 -11.92 -30.01 -33.38
N LYS A 221 -11.62 -28.90 -34.07
CA LYS A 221 -11.99 -28.69 -35.48
C LYS A 221 -11.43 -29.77 -36.40
N ARG A 222 -10.20 -30.25 -36.13
CA ARG A 222 -9.56 -31.34 -36.90
C ARG A 222 -10.19 -32.71 -36.60
N HIS A 223 -10.70 -32.93 -35.39
CA HIS A 223 -11.49 -34.12 -35.07
C HIS A 223 -12.83 -34.11 -35.80
N GLU A 224 -13.56 -32.99 -35.70
CA GLU A 224 -14.87 -32.79 -36.34
C GLU A 224 -14.80 -32.95 -37.86
N GLN A 225 -13.78 -32.38 -38.52
CA GLN A 225 -13.54 -32.57 -39.95
C GLN A 225 -13.23 -34.03 -40.31
N LYS A 226 -12.55 -34.78 -39.43
CA LYS A 226 -12.24 -36.21 -39.64
C LYS A 226 -13.50 -37.07 -39.49
N GLU A 227 -14.39 -36.74 -38.57
CA GLU A 227 -15.68 -37.44 -38.39
C GLU A 227 -16.64 -37.13 -39.54
N ARG A 228 -16.87 -35.86 -39.88
CA ARG A 228 -17.67 -35.46 -41.06
C ARG A 228 -17.17 -36.11 -42.36
N LYS A 229 -15.86 -36.34 -42.50
CA LYS A 229 -15.28 -37.05 -43.66
C LYS A 229 -15.51 -38.57 -43.61
N ARG A 230 -15.51 -39.19 -42.42
CA ARG A 230 -15.87 -40.60 -42.21
C ARG A 230 -17.35 -40.85 -42.50
N GLU A 231 -18.22 -40.02 -41.95
CA GLU A 231 -19.68 -40.06 -42.21
C GLU A 231 -19.99 -39.92 -43.70
N ARG A 232 -19.31 -39.01 -44.42
CA ARG A 232 -19.45 -38.91 -45.89
C ARG A 232 -18.96 -40.13 -46.65
N SER A 233 -17.91 -40.83 -46.19
CA SER A 233 -17.47 -42.08 -46.84
C SER A 233 -18.37 -43.27 -46.52
N ASP A 234 -18.98 -43.30 -45.34
CA ASP A 234 -19.89 -44.37 -44.90
C ASP A 234 -21.29 -44.21 -45.51
N GLY A 235 -21.78 -42.96 -45.62
CA GLY A 235 -23.05 -42.61 -46.28
C GLY A 235 -23.11 -42.87 -47.79
N THR A 236 -22.11 -43.53 -48.38
CA THR A 236 -22.13 -44.01 -49.78
C THR A 236 -22.36 -45.54 -49.87
N LEU A 237 -22.57 -46.23 -48.75
CA LEU A 237 -22.80 -47.69 -48.69
C LEU A 237 -24.28 -48.13 -48.69
N THR A 238 -25.23 -47.23 -48.99
CA THR A 238 -26.68 -47.56 -49.01
C THR A 238 -27.19 -48.17 -50.32
N THR A 239 -26.33 -48.39 -51.32
CA THR A 239 -26.63 -49.29 -52.46
C THR A 239 -25.43 -50.18 -52.76
N GLY A 240 -25.53 -51.47 -52.46
CA GLY A 240 -24.50 -52.49 -52.72
C GLY A 240 -24.28 -52.84 -54.20
N VAL A 241 -24.29 -51.84 -55.08
CA VAL A 241 -24.16 -51.98 -56.53
C VAL A 241 -22.91 -51.22 -56.97
N HIS A 242 -21.88 -51.97 -57.38
CA HIS A 242 -20.62 -51.41 -57.87
C HIS A 242 -20.87 -50.48 -59.08
N PRO A 243 -20.22 -49.30 -59.19
CA PRO A 243 -20.59 -48.26 -60.17
C PRO A 243 -20.53 -48.72 -61.64
N SER A 244 -19.68 -49.67 -61.99
CA SER A 244 -19.63 -50.29 -63.33
C SER A 244 -20.88 -51.11 -63.69
N ARG A 245 -21.74 -51.45 -62.72
CA ARG A 245 -22.98 -52.22 -62.93
C ARG A 245 -24.21 -51.32 -63.17
N MET A 246 -24.17 -50.05 -62.74
CA MET A 246 -25.22 -49.05 -63.05
C MET A 246 -25.21 -48.64 -64.53
N LYS A 247 -24.03 -48.54 -65.15
CA LYS A 247 -23.85 -48.02 -66.52
C LYS A 247 -24.33 -48.98 -67.64
N ARG A 248 -25.13 -50.00 -67.28
CA ARG A 248 -25.61 -51.08 -68.17
C ARG A 248 -27.12 -51.29 -68.09
N ILE A 249 -27.83 -50.34 -67.46
CA ILE A 249 -29.30 -50.32 -67.25
C ILE A 249 -29.88 -48.98 -67.75
N GLN A 250 -29.18 -48.32 -68.68
CA GLN A 250 -29.66 -47.19 -69.49
C GLN A 250 -29.61 -47.59 -70.96
#